data_AF-A0A448WAQ7-F1
#
_entry.id   AF-A0A448WAQ7-F1
#
_cell.length_a   1.000
_cell.length_b   1.000
_cell.length_c   1.000
_cell.angle_alpha   90.00
_cell.angle_beta   90.00
_cell.angle_gamma   90.00
#
_symmetry.space_group_name_H-M   'P 1'
#
loop_
_entity.id
_entity.type
_entity.pdbx_description
1 polymer ?
#
loop_
_entity_poly.entity_id
_entity_poly.type
_entity_poly.pdbx_seq_one_letter_code
_entity_poly.pdbx_strand_id
1 'polypeptide(L)'
;MRLVASPLLSSPMSVDYSAGLSPYANKGLCGQPELYDSKEDFDLNIERLATLIRSSTYTVVHTGAGISTSVGIPDFRGPKGVWTLENKGEIPNVDMTFERASPSLTHNALVALEKSNYIHYVITQNVDGLNLRSGFPRNRLSILHGDMFIDSCTTCRSSYIRKSKPSPTMRQRFTGFMCCRVKRKGIFCRGKLHDTILDWEDSLPEPDYYLALEHSRRAQLHICLGTSLQIFPSANLPIVTAKASNLFAYSAKRRKLNNDVKFNESNAVSSKLEAHHPCMAEHSMDSNG
;
A
#
# COMPACT_ATOMS: atom_id res chain seq x y z
N MET A 1 -25.77 -38.85 20.76
CA MET A 1 -25.66 -37.50 21.35
C MET A 1 -24.27 -37.34 21.96
N ARG A 2 -23.33 -36.72 21.25
CA ARG A 2 -22.08 -36.14 21.80
C ARG A 2 -21.70 -34.98 20.88
N LEU A 3 -22.25 -33.82 21.21
CA LEU A 3 -21.87 -32.53 20.64
C LEU A 3 -20.48 -32.21 21.20
N VAL A 4 -19.48 -32.15 20.34
CA VAL A 4 -18.18 -31.58 20.70
C VAL A 4 -18.37 -30.06 20.63
N ALA A 5 -18.32 -29.41 21.78
CA ALA A 5 -18.39 -27.96 21.90
C ALA A 5 -17.18 -27.34 21.19
N SER A 6 -17.46 -26.59 20.12
CA SER A 6 -16.49 -25.68 19.51
C SER A 6 -16.31 -24.49 20.46
N PRO A 7 -15.08 -24.09 20.82
CA PRO A 7 -14.90 -22.89 21.61
C PRO A 7 -15.37 -21.68 20.81
N LEU A 8 -16.15 -20.85 21.49
CA LEU A 8 -16.77 -19.61 21.01
C LEU A 8 -15.74 -18.52 20.77
N LEU A 9 -16.13 -17.60 19.89
CA LEU A 9 -15.60 -16.25 19.61
C LEU A 9 -14.43 -16.19 18.63
N SER A 10 -14.70 -16.53 17.37
CA SER A 10 -13.96 -15.96 16.25
C SER A 10 -14.33 -14.47 16.13
N SER A 11 -13.47 -13.58 16.62
CA SER A 11 -13.46 -12.20 16.13
C SER A 11 -13.44 -12.24 14.60
N PRO A 12 -14.19 -11.37 13.90
CA PRO A 12 -14.18 -11.35 12.44
C PRO A 12 -12.74 -11.12 11.97
N MET A 13 -12.11 -12.18 11.46
CA MET A 13 -10.70 -12.24 11.01
C MET A 13 -10.32 -11.19 9.96
N SER A 14 -11.28 -10.43 9.45
CA SER A 14 -11.15 -9.68 8.22
C SER A 14 -11.01 -8.18 8.40
N VAL A 15 -10.71 -7.64 9.59
CA VAL A 15 -10.03 -6.32 9.66
C VAL A 15 -8.85 -6.32 10.61
N ASP A 16 -8.82 -7.26 11.55
CA ASP A 16 -7.64 -7.49 12.39
C ASP A 16 -6.57 -8.32 11.67
N TYR A 17 -6.19 -7.88 10.45
CA TYR A 17 -5.06 -8.50 9.75
C TYR A 17 -3.75 -8.28 10.54
N SER A 18 -3.70 -7.20 11.32
CA SER A 18 -2.61 -6.87 12.25
C SER A 18 -2.30 -7.99 13.24
N ALA A 19 -3.32 -8.64 13.82
CA ALA A 19 -3.12 -9.79 14.70
C ALA A 19 -2.59 -11.03 13.96
N GLY A 20 -2.69 -11.06 12.63
CA GLY A 20 -2.13 -12.12 11.81
C GLY A 20 -0.63 -12.03 11.56
N LEU A 21 -0.02 -10.85 11.79
CA LEU A 21 1.39 -10.58 11.56
C LEU A 21 2.27 -11.09 12.71
N SER A 22 3.56 -11.26 12.46
CA SER A 22 4.51 -11.54 13.54
C SER A 22 4.70 -10.31 14.45
N PRO A 23 5.06 -10.50 15.74
CA PRO A 23 5.42 -9.40 16.61
C PRO A 23 6.58 -8.59 16.01
N TYR A 24 6.49 -7.27 16.10
CA TYR A 24 7.53 -6.40 15.55
C TYR A 24 7.62 -5.11 16.36
N ALA A 25 8.78 -4.84 16.95
CA ALA A 25 8.96 -3.73 17.88
C ALA A 25 8.87 -2.36 17.19
N ASN A 26 9.41 -2.23 15.99
CA ASN A 26 9.47 -0.94 15.30
C ASN A 26 8.23 -0.71 14.41
N LYS A 27 7.15 -0.17 14.98
CA LYS A 27 5.95 0.21 14.21
C LYS A 27 6.07 1.57 13.53
N GLY A 28 7.18 2.30 13.71
CA GLY A 28 7.36 3.68 13.25
C GLY A 28 6.63 4.72 14.12
N LEU A 29 6.55 5.96 13.64
CA LEU A 29 5.90 7.07 14.33
C LEU A 29 4.38 6.92 14.28
N CYS A 30 3.79 6.74 15.46
CA CYS A 30 2.35 6.53 15.66
C CYS A 30 1.72 7.71 16.43
N GLY A 31 0.43 7.93 16.23
CA GLY A 31 -0.37 8.89 17.00
C GLY A 31 0.01 10.37 16.82
N GLN A 32 0.66 10.71 15.71
CA GLN A 32 0.98 12.11 15.41
C GLN A 32 -0.30 12.96 15.30
N PRO A 33 -0.29 14.23 15.76
CA PRO A 33 -1.42 15.13 15.60
C PRO A 33 -1.83 15.27 14.14
N GLU A 34 -3.14 15.37 13.91
CA GLU A 34 -3.67 15.69 12.59
C GLU A 34 -3.56 17.19 12.32
N LEU A 35 -3.23 17.52 11.08
CA LEU A 35 -3.11 18.89 10.60
C LEU A 35 -4.25 19.16 9.63
N TYR A 36 -4.88 20.32 9.81
CA TYR A 36 -6.02 20.77 9.03
C TYR A 36 -5.66 22.12 8.41
N ASP A 37 -5.81 22.23 7.10
CA ASP A 37 -5.67 23.50 6.40
C ASP A 37 -6.86 24.41 6.75
N SER A 38 -6.65 25.74 6.67
CA SER A 38 -7.77 26.67 6.64
C SER A 38 -8.65 26.40 5.41
N LYS A 39 -9.88 26.89 5.39
CA LYS A 39 -10.76 26.70 4.22
C LYS A 39 -10.14 27.33 2.97
N GLU A 40 -9.58 28.53 3.12
CA GLU A 40 -8.95 29.28 2.05
C GLU A 40 -7.71 28.55 1.49
N ASP A 41 -6.85 28.04 2.37
CA ASP A 41 -5.67 27.25 1.96
C ASP A 41 -6.08 25.93 1.31
N PHE A 42 -7.14 25.29 1.81
CA PHE A 42 -7.68 24.06 1.24
C PHE A 42 -8.16 24.29 -0.20
N ASP A 43 -9.02 25.29 -0.41
CA ASP A 43 -9.58 25.61 -1.73
C ASP A 43 -8.45 25.93 -2.73
N LEU A 44 -7.47 26.76 -2.32
CA LEU A 44 -6.29 27.10 -3.14
C LEU A 44 -5.46 25.85 -3.50
N ASN A 45 -5.22 24.96 -2.54
CA ASN A 45 -4.46 23.74 -2.76
C ASN A 45 -5.20 22.76 -3.69
N ILE A 46 -6.52 22.68 -3.62
CA ILE A 46 -7.34 21.86 -4.51
C ILE A 46 -7.32 22.42 -5.94
N GLU A 47 -7.42 23.73 -6.12
CA GLU A 47 -7.28 24.37 -7.44
C GLU A 47 -5.89 24.13 -8.05
N ARG A 48 -4.85 24.24 -7.22
CA ARG A 48 -3.46 23.96 -7.62
C ARG A 48 -3.30 22.50 -8.02
N LEU A 49 -3.82 21.55 -7.22
CA LEU A 49 -3.78 20.13 -7.53
C LEU A 49 -4.50 19.83 -8.85
N ALA A 50 -5.70 20.39 -9.05
CA ALA A 50 -6.45 20.22 -10.29
C ALA A 50 -5.66 20.73 -11.49
N THR A 51 -4.95 21.86 -11.35
CA THR A 51 -4.08 22.40 -12.39
C THR A 51 -2.89 21.49 -12.68
N LEU A 52 -2.23 20.95 -11.65
CA LEU A 52 -1.13 20.00 -11.80
C LEU A 52 -1.57 18.71 -12.48
N ILE A 53 -2.74 18.17 -12.12
CA ILE A 53 -3.30 16.97 -12.74
C ILE A 53 -3.59 17.22 -14.23
N ARG A 54 -4.16 18.39 -14.57
CA ARG A 54 -4.47 18.74 -15.97
C ARG A 54 -3.21 18.96 -16.83
N SER A 55 -2.12 19.46 -16.25
CA SER A 55 -0.89 19.76 -16.99
C SER A 55 0.10 18.59 -17.04
N SER A 56 0.00 17.64 -16.11
CA SER A 56 0.85 16.46 -16.06
C SER A 56 0.57 15.51 -17.21
N THR A 57 1.60 15.13 -17.97
CA THR A 57 1.48 14.10 -19.01
C THR A 57 1.53 12.69 -18.43
N TYR A 58 1.96 12.53 -17.17
CA TYR A 58 2.03 11.23 -16.52
C TYR A 58 1.89 11.35 -15.00
N THR A 59 0.72 10.97 -14.49
CA THR A 59 0.38 11.08 -13.07
C THR A 59 0.31 9.69 -12.42
N VAL A 60 1.04 9.54 -11.31
CA VAL A 60 1.06 8.33 -10.48
C VAL A 60 0.56 8.65 -9.08
N VAL A 61 -0.41 7.86 -8.61
CA VAL A 61 -0.97 8.02 -7.27
C VAL A 61 -0.49 6.92 -6.34
N HIS A 62 -0.05 7.30 -5.15
CA HIS A 62 0.38 6.42 -4.07
C HIS A 62 -0.67 6.41 -2.97
N THR A 63 -1.24 5.26 -2.66
CA THR A 63 -2.31 5.14 -1.65
C THR A 63 -1.88 4.34 -0.42
N GLY A 64 -2.38 4.77 0.73
CA GLY A 64 -2.23 4.06 2.01
C GLY A 64 -3.56 3.98 2.77
N ALA A 65 -3.52 3.43 3.99
CA ALA A 65 -4.72 3.05 4.73
C ALA A 65 -5.69 4.21 5.00
N GLY A 66 -5.19 5.45 4.99
CA GLY A 66 -6.01 6.65 5.17
C GLY A 66 -7.11 6.85 4.13
N ILE A 67 -7.04 6.23 2.94
CA ILE A 67 -8.14 6.34 1.95
C ILE A 67 -9.31 5.39 2.25
N SER A 68 -9.14 4.50 3.23
CA SER A 68 -10.12 3.48 3.64
C SER A 68 -10.75 3.77 5.02
N THR A 69 -10.28 4.80 5.74
CA THR A 69 -10.81 5.17 7.06
C THR A 69 -12.26 5.63 7.02
N SER A 70 -12.66 6.34 5.96
CA SER A 70 -14.04 6.83 5.79
C SER A 70 -15.07 5.70 5.58
N VAL A 71 -14.61 4.49 5.27
CA VAL A 71 -15.48 3.30 5.11
C VAL A 71 -15.32 2.31 6.27
N GLY A 72 -14.76 2.76 7.39
CA GLY A 72 -14.70 2.00 8.64
C GLY A 72 -13.49 1.06 8.78
N ILE A 73 -12.54 1.05 7.83
CA ILE A 73 -11.28 0.31 7.98
C ILE A 73 -10.26 1.23 8.67
N PRO A 74 -9.76 0.89 9.87
CA PRO A 74 -8.82 1.74 10.58
C PRO A 74 -7.50 1.88 9.80
N ASP A 75 -6.83 3.01 9.98
CA ASP A 75 -5.44 3.15 9.54
C ASP A 75 -4.46 2.53 10.55
N PHE A 76 -3.17 2.61 10.25
CA PHE A 76 -2.13 2.06 11.13
C PHE A 76 -1.65 3.00 12.23
N ARG A 77 -1.41 4.27 11.87
CA ARG A 77 -0.55 5.17 12.66
C ARG A 77 -1.24 6.47 13.03
N GLY A 78 -2.53 6.64 12.73
CA GLY A 78 -3.29 7.82 13.12
C GLY A 78 -3.60 7.87 14.60
N PRO A 79 -4.28 8.93 15.06
CA PRO A 79 -4.62 9.09 16.47
C PRO A 79 -5.33 7.86 17.06
N LYS A 80 -6.14 7.17 16.23
CA LYS A 80 -6.86 5.92 16.52
C LYS A 80 -6.42 4.75 15.63
N GLY A 81 -5.22 4.82 15.05
CA GLY A 81 -4.69 3.77 14.19
C GLY A 81 -4.32 2.52 15.00
N VAL A 82 -4.30 1.36 14.33
CA VAL A 82 -4.04 0.05 14.95
C VAL A 82 -2.78 0.05 15.82
N TRP A 83 -1.64 0.48 15.28
CA TRP A 83 -0.36 0.52 16.01
C TRP A 83 -0.33 1.60 17.08
N THR A 84 -1.08 2.69 16.89
CA THR A 84 -1.21 3.73 17.91
C THR A 84 -1.97 3.24 19.15
N LEU A 85 -3.03 2.46 18.94
CA LEU A 85 -3.81 1.87 20.02
C LEU A 85 -3.05 0.71 20.67
N GLU A 86 -2.38 -0.14 19.90
CA GLU A 86 -1.50 -1.19 20.44
C GLU A 86 -0.44 -0.61 21.38
N ASN A 87 0.22 0.49 20.98
CA ASN A 87 1.21 1.18 21.83
C ASN A 87 0.62 1.74 23.15
N LYS A 88 -0.70 1.92 23.21
CA LYS A 88 -1.43 2.34 24.43
C LYS A 88 -2.01 1.16 25.22
N GLY A 89 -1.84 -0.08 24.73
CA GLY A 89 -2.49 -1.25 25.30
C GLY A 89 -4.00 -1.31 25.01
N GLU A 90 -4.46 -0.59 23.99
CA GLU A 90 -5.86 -0.52 23.57
C GLU A 90 -6.09 -1.39 22.31
N ILE A 91 -7.31 -1.91 22.17
CA ILE A 91 -7.72 -2.67 20.99
C ILE A 91 -8.59 -1.74 20.11
N PRO A 92 -8.31 -1.61 18.81
CA PRO A 92 -9.17 -0.86 17.90
C PRO A 92 -10.59 -1.44 17.90
N ASN A 93 -11.58 -0.58 18.13
CA ASN A 93 -12.98 -0.95 17.91
C ASN A 93 -13.27 -0.93 16.40
N VAL A 94 -13.47 -2.11 15.80
CA VAL A 94 -13.68 -2.24 14.36
C VAL A 94 -14.97 -3.02 14.09
N ASP A 95 -16.00 -2.29 13.68
CA ASP A 95 -17.31 -2.86 13.30
C ASP A 95 -17.42 -3.21 11.81
N MET A 96 -16.42 -2.83 11.01
CA MET A 96 -16.35 -3.14 9.58
C MET A 96 -15.66 -4.49 9.35
N THR A 97 -15.89 -5.11 8.20
CA THR A 97 -15.12 -6.28 7.73
C THR A 97 -14.60 -6.03 6.32
N PHE A 98 -13.45 -6.60 5.91
CA PHE A 98 -13.00 -6.44 4.52
C PHE A 98 -14.06 -6.92 3.51
N GLU A 99 -14.81 -7.99 3.80
CA GLU A 99 -15.91 -8.46 2.94
C GLU A 99 -17.02 -7.42 2.78
N ARG A 100 -17.39 -6.73 3.87
CA ARG A 100 -18.51 -5.78 3.92
C ARG A 100 -18.12 -4.38 3.47
N ALA A 101 -16.85 -4.02 3.60
CA ALA A 101 -16.35 -2.72 3.20
C ALA A 101 -16.63 -2.47 1.72
N SER A 102 -17.14 -1.29 1.41
CA SER A 102 -17.33 -0.82 0.04
C SER A 102 -16.27 0.22 -0.31
N PRO A 103 -15.89 0.36 -1.60
CA PRO A 103 -14.94 1.39 -2.01
C PRO A 103 -15.36 2.79 -1.56
N SER A 104 -14.41 3.55 -1.00
CA SER A 104 -14.65 4.94 -0.59
C SER A 104 -14.81 5.88 -1.80
N LEU A 105 -15.24 7.12 -1.54
CA LEU A 105 -15.31 8.15 -2.58
C LEU A 105 -13.96 8.33 -3.28
N THR A 106 -12.85 8.27 -2.54
CA THR A 106 -11.49 8.33 -3.10
C THR A 106 -11.22 7.18 -4.06
N HIS A 107 -11.58 5.94 -3.71
CA HIS A 107 -11.41 4.80 -4.61
C HIS A 107 -12.20 4.99 -5.91
N ASN A 108 -13.45 5.45 -5.82
CA ASN A 108 -14.30 5.70 -6.98
C ASN A 108 -13.78 6.88 -7.84
N ALA A 109 -13.23 7.91 -7.20
CA ALA A 109 -12.61 9.04 -7.88
C ALA A 109 -11.35 8.60 -8.65
N LEU A 110 -10.52 7.71 -8.09
CA LEU A 110 -9.37 7.15 -8.81
C LEU A 110 -9.80 6.39 -10.07
N VAL A 111 -10.90 5.62 -10.01
CA VAL A 111 -11.47 4.94 -11.18
C VAL A 111 -11.95 5.96 -12.22
N ALA A 112 -12.65 7.01 -11.81
CA ALA A 112 -13.16 8.04 -12.73
C ALA A 112 -12.02 8.82 -13.42
N LEU A 113 -10.98 9.17 -12.66
CA LEU A 113 -9.80 9.88 -13.16
C LEU A 113 -8.93 9.02 -14.08
N GLU A 114 -8.81 7.73 -13.78
CA GLU A 114 -8.13 6.76 -14.65
C GLU A 114 -8.87 6.58 -15.98
N LYS A 115 -10.20 6.43 -15.94
CA LYS A 115 -11.05 6.36 -17.16
C LYS A 115 -10.97 7.63 -18.01
N SER A 116 -10.71 8.76 -17.38
CA SER A 116 -10.55 10.06 -18.04
C SER A 116 -9.09 10.37 -18.43
N ASN A 117 -8.17 9.41 -18.26
CA ASN A 117 -6.73 9.53 -18.54
C ASN A 117 -6.00 10.64 -17.75
N TYR A 118 -6.53 11.08 -16.60
CA TYR A 118 -5.85 12.02 -15.71
C TYR A 118 -4.86 11.32 -14.76
N ILE A 119 -5.16 10.07 -14.40
CA ILE A 119 -4.26 9.20 -13.63
C ILE A 119 -3.88 8.02 -14.49
N HIS A 120 -2.59 7.67 -14.47
CA HIS A 120 -2.04 6.65 -15.36
C HIS A 120 -1.64 5.38 -14.62
N TYR A 121 -1.34 5.48 -13.33
CA TYR A 121 -0.96 4.34 -12.51
C TYR A 121 -1.26 4.60 -11.03
N VAL A 122 -1.66 3.54 -10.31
CA VAL A 122 -1.83 3.55 -8.85
C VAL A 122 -0.85 2.56 -8.22
N ILE A 123 -0.18 2.99 -7.16
CA ILE A 123 0.69 2.17 -6.32
C ILE A 123 0.06 2.15 -4.94
N THR A 124 -0.41 0.99 -4.48
CA THR A 124 -1.08 0.88 -3.19
C THR A 124 -0.28 0.06 -2.19
N GLN A 125 -0.29 0.54 -0.94
CA GLN A 125 0.21 -0.16 0.24
C GLN A 125 -0.91 -0.91 0.97
N ASN A 126 -2.16 -0.78 0.51
CA ASN A 126 -3.34 -1.33 1.18
C ASN A 126 -3.54 -2.80 0.82
N VAL A 127 -3.93 -3.57 1.83
CA VAL A 127 -4.27 -4.99 1.71
C VAL A 127 -5.78 -5.23 1.66
N ASP A 128 -6.60 -4.18 1.77
CA ASP A 128 -8.06 -4.26 1.91
C ASP A 128 -8.83 -4.72 0.64
N GLY A 129 -8.15 -4.79 -0.50
CA GLY A 129 -8.72 -5.16 -1.80
C GLY A 129 -9.67 -4.14 -2.42
N LEU A 130 -9.85 -2.96 -1.83
CA LEU A 130 -10.83 -1.97 -2.28
C LEU A 130 -10.47 -1.32 -3.62
N ASN A 131 -9.17 -1.23 -3.96
CA ASN A 131 -8.76 -0.76 -5.29
C ASN A 131 -9.27 -1.69 -6.40
N LEU A 132 -9.11 -3.01 -6.28
CA LEU A 132 -9.64 -3.94 -7.29
C LEU A 132 -11.16 -4.02 -7.24
N ARG A 133 -11.75 -4.01 -6.05
CA ARG A 133 -13.21 -4.11 -5.86
C ARG A 133 -13.96 -2.85 -6.29
N SER A 134 -13.30 -1.70 -6.42
CA SER A 134 -13.87 -0.51 -7.06
C SER A 134 -13.93 -0.61 -8.59
N GLY A 135 -13.30 -1.62 -9.16
CA GLY A 135 -13.14 -1.77 -10.61
C GLY A 135 -11.92 -1.05 -11.17
N PHE A 136 -10.95 -0.64 -10.34
CA PHE A 136 -9.69 -0.10 -10.82
C PHE A 136 -8.94 -1.17 -11.63
N PRO A 137 -8.40 -0.84 -12.82
CA PRO A 137 -7.81 -1.85 -13.70
C PRO A 137 -6.50 -2.43 -13.16
N ARG A 138 -6.42 -3.77 -13.06
CA ARG A 138 -5.26 -4.50 -12.51
C ARG A 138 -3.94 -4.24 -13.25
N ASN A 139 -3.99 -3.97 -14.55
CA ASN A 139 -2.80 -3.68 -15.36
C ASN A 139 -2.27 -2.24 -15.19
N ARG A 140 -2.94 -1.40 -14.39
CA ARG A 140 -2.49 -0.05 -14.02
C ARG A 140 -2.32 0.12 -12.51
N LEU A 141 -2.21 -1.00 -11.79
CA LEU A 141 -2.17 -1.06 -10.33
C LEU A 141 -1.01 -1.95 -9.87
N SER A 142 -0.13 -1.40 -9.02
CA SER A 142 0.81 -2.19 -8.23
C SER A 142 0.32 -2.33 -6.79
N ILE A 143 0.24 -3.56 -6.29
CA ILE A 143 -0.14 -3.88 -4.91
C ILE A 143 1.09 -4.37 -4.16
N LEU A 144 1.68 -3.50 -3.34
CA LEU A 144 3.02 -3.73 -2.80
C LEU A 144 3.06 -4.62 -1.55
N HIS A 145 1.98 -4.67 -0.77
CA HIS A 145 1.96 -5.41 0.50
C HIS A 145 1.02 -6.62 0.48
N GLY A 146 0.60 -7.03 -0.72
CA GLY A 146 -0.42 -8.07 -0.91
C GLY A 146 -1.84 -7.53 -0.87
N ASP A 147 -2.79 -8.42 -1.14
CA ASP A 147 -4.22 -8.15 -1.13
C ASP A 147 -4.94 -9.30 -0.45
N MET A 148 -5.80 -9.00 0.52
CA MET A 148 -6.55 -10.02 1.27
C MET A 148 -7.45 -10.85 0.35
N PHE A 149 -7.76 -10.39 -0.87
CA PHE A 149 -8.57 -11.12 -1.84
C PHE A 149 -7.73 -11.77 -2.94
N ILE A 150 -6.40 -11.82 -2.85
CA ILE A 150 -5.55 -12.46 -3.86
C ILE A 150 -4.77 -13.63 -3.25
N ASP A 151 -4.90 -14.79 -3.88
CA ASP A 151 -3.99 -15.91 -3.69
C ASP A 151 -3.04 -16.05 -4.89
N SER A 152 -1.84 -16.57 -4.65
CA SER A 152 -0.85 -16.87 -5.67
C SER A 152 -0.41 -18.33 -5.64
N CYS A 153 -0.30 -18.95 -6.82
CA CYS A 153 0.24 -20.29 -6.95
C CYS A 153 1.77 -20.27 -6.88
N THR A 154 2.38 -21.00 -5.94
CA THR A 154 3.85 -21.06 -5.83
C THR A 154 4.54 -21.84 -6.95
N THR A 155 3.79 -22.61 -7.74
CA THR A 155 4.34 -23.40 -8.86
C THR A 155 4.29 -22.67 -10.21
N CYS A 156 3.16 -22.04 -10.54
CA CYS A 156 2.98 -21.39 -11.86
C CYS A 156 2.76 -19.88 -11.77
N ARG A 157 2.90 -19.30 -10.58
CA ARG A 157 2.82 -17.85 -10.29
C ARG A 157 1.51 -17.19 -10.73
N SER A 158 0.46 -17.98 -10.91
CA SER A 158 -0.86 -17.46 -11.31
C SER A 158 -1.59 -16.94 -10.09
N SER A 159 -2.12 -15.73 -10.22
CA SER A 159 -2.91 -15.07 -9.18
C SER A 159 -4.39 -15.35 -9.36
N TYR A 160 -5.11 -15.48 -8.26
CA TYR A 160 -6.55 -15.73 -8.20
C TYR A 160 -7.20 -14.69 -7.32
N ILE A 161 -8.08 -13.87 -7.90
CA ILE A 161 -8.86 -12.86 -7.17
C ILE A 161 -10.12 -13.53 -6.63
N ARG A 162 -10.26 -13.55 -5.31
CA ARG A 162 -11.44 -14.05 -4.57
C ARG A 162 -12.58 -13.04 -4.71
N LYS A 163 -13.80 -13.54 -4.92
CA LYS A 163 -14.98 -12.68 -5.18
C LYS A 163 -15.64 -12.11 -3.92
N SER A 164 -15.70 -12.89 -2.84
CA SER A 164 -16.58 -12.59 -1.70
C SER A 164 -15.94 -12.70 -0.34
N LYS A 165 -14.93 -13.56 -0.18
CA LYS A 165 -14.23 -13.76 1.09
C LYS A 165 -12.74 -13.48 0.91
N PRO A 166 -12.08 -12.86 1.90
CA PRO A 166 -10.64 -12.75 1.94
C PRO A 166 -10.02 -14.14 2.08
N SER A 167 -8.71 -14.19 1.89
CA SER A 167 -7.87 -15.34 2.14
C SER A 167 -8.05 -15.79 3.59
N PRO A 168 -8.12 -17.11 3.84
CA PRO A 168 -8.19 -17.65 5.19
C PRO A 168 -6.86 -17.56 5.94
N THR A 169 -5.78 -17.17 5.26
CA THR A 169 -4.44 -17.07 5.84
C THR A 169 -3.76 -15.75 5.50
N MET A 170 -2.70 -15.45 6.25
CA MET A 170 -1.78 -14.34 6.06
C MET A 170 -0.34 -14.84 6.18
N ARG A 171 0.63 -13.99 5.79
CA ARG A 171 2.09 -14.27 5.80
C ARG A 171 2.49 -15.33 4.77
N GLN A 172 1.94 -15.20 3.57
CA GLN A 172 2.23 -16.08 2.43
C GLN A 172 2.05 -17.57 2.75
N ARG A 173 1.03 -17.92 3.56
CA ARG A 173 0.77 -19.28 4.02
C ARG A 173 -0.16 -20.02 3.07
N PHE A 174 -0.09 -21.35 3.13
CA PHE A 174 -0.93 -22.21 2.30
C PHE A 174 -2.39 -22.05 2.68
N THR A 175 -3.20 -21.63 1.71
CA THR A 175 -4.63 -21.32 1.93
C THR A 175 -5.53 -22.56 2.04
N GLY A 176 -4.99 -23.76 1.83
CA GLY A 176 -5.76 -25.00 1.71
C GLY A 176 -6.24 -25.32 0.28
N PHE A 177 -6.06 -24.39 -0.67
CA PHE A 177 -6.55 -24.54 -2.05
C PHE A 177 -5.44 -24.88 -3.05
N MET A 178 -5.79 -25.65 -4.09
CA MET A 178 -4.87 -26.07 -5.14
C MET A 178 -5.16 -25.33 -6.45
N CYS A 179 -4.09 -25.01 -7.19
CA CYS A 179 -4.14 -24.27 -8.43
C CYS A 179 -4.83 -25.08 -9.55
N CYS A 180 -5.88 -24.48 -10.13
CA CYS A 180 -6.66 -25.05 -11.22
C CYS A 180 -6.21 -24.59 -12.62
N ARG A 181 -5.11 -23.82 -12.74
CA ARG A 181 -4.60 -23.39 -14.05
C ARG A 181 -4.20 -24.59 -14.90
N VAL A 182 -4.71 -24.63 -16.12
CA VAL A 182 -4.35 -25.62 -17.14
C VAL A 182 -3.06 -25.16 -17.84
N LYS A 183 -2.05 -26.04 -17.89
CA LYS A 183 -0.79 -25.81 -18.63
C LYS A 183 -0.95 -26.19 -20.11
N ARG A 184 0.03 -25.86 -20.96
CA ARG A 184 0.02 -26.05 -22.44
C ARG A 184 -0.38 -27.44 -22.95
N LYS A 185 -0.30 -28.50 -22.12
CA LYS A 185 -0.68 -29.88 -22.49
C LYS A 185 -2.01 -30.36 -21.89
N GLY A 186 -2.89 -29.45 -21.45
CA GLY A 186 -4.14 -29.82 -20.78
C GLY A 186 -3.96 -30.31 -19.33
N ILE A 187 -2.72 -30.31 -18.81
CA ILE A 187 -2.41 -30.79 -17.46
C ILE A 187 -2.64 -29.65 -16.46
N PHE A 188 -3.41 -29.93 -15.41
CA PHE A 188 -3.59 -29.00 -14.30
C PHE A 188 -2.30 -28.78 -13.53
N CYS A 189 -2.04 -27.53 -13.13
CA CYS A 189 -0.85 -27.19 -12.35
C CYS A 189 -0.82 -27.90 -11.00
N ARG A 190 -1.94 -27.92 -10.26
CA ARG A 190 -2.05 -28.48 -8.90
C ARG A 190 -0.99 -27.95 -7.91
N GLY A 191 -0.45 -26.75 -8.14
CA GLY A 191 0.43 -26.10 -7.18
C GLY A 191 -0.36 -25.55 -6.00
N LYS A 192 0.27 -25.43 -4.83
CA LYS A 192 -0.37 -24.86 -3.63
C LYS A 192 -0.65 -23.37 -3.81
N LEU A 193 -1.86 -22.93 -3.48
CA LEU A 193 -2.21 -21.50 -3.44
C LEU A 193 -1.86 -20.95 -2.05
N HIS A 194 -1.07 -19.88 -2.03
CA HIS A 194 -0.73 -19.15 -0.82
C HIS A 194 -1.35 -17.75 -0.86
N ASP A 195 -1.65 -17.18 0.29
CA ASP A 195 -2.05 -15.77 0.35
C ASP A 195 -0.90 -14.85 -0.10
N THR A 196 -1.21 -13.58 -0.34
CA THR A 196 -0.20 -12.61 -0.82
C THR A 196 0.23 -11.61 0.26
N ILE A 197 -0.28 -11.75 1.49
CA ILE A 197 -0.03 -10.78 2.56
C ILE A 197 1.39 -10.96 3.08
N LEU A 198 2.14 -9.86 3.08
CA LEU A 198 3.50 -9.82 3.59
C LEU A 198 3.52 -9.77 5.12
N ASP A 199 4.43 -10.50 5.73
CA ASP A 199 4.92 -10.23 7.08
C ASP A 199 6.02 -9.15 7.06
N TRP A 200 6.51 -8.73 8.23
CA TRP A 200 7.46 -7.61 8.36
C TRP A 200 8.76 -7.75 7.59
N GLU A 201 9.31 -8.97 7.49
CA GLU A 201 10.60 -9.25 6.85
C GLU A 201 10.45 -9.85 5.45
N ASP A 202 9.22 -10.01 4.96
CA ASP A 202 8.98 -10.51 3.62
C ASP A 202 9.40 -9.48 2.57
N SER A 203 9.98 -9.97 1.48
CA SER A 203 10.29 -9.13 0.32
C SER A 203 9.01 -8.72 -0.41
N LEU A 204 9.01 -7.51 -0.97
CA LEU A 204 7.92 -7.04 -1.81
C LEU A 204 7.77 -7.95 -3.05
N PRO A 205 6.55 -8.09 -3.60
CA PRO A 205 6.33 -8.83 -4.84
C PRO A 205 7.08 -8.14 -5.99
N GLU A 206 8.16 -8.77 -6.46
CA GLU A 206 9.03 -8.23 -7.51
C GLU A 206 8.27 -7.68 -8.73
N PRO A 207 7.27 -8.37 -9.32
CA PRO A 207 6.56 -7.84 -10.49
C PRO A 207 5.86 -6.51 -10.22
N ASP A 208 5.12 -6.40 -9.11
CA ASP A 208 4.42 -5.18 -8.74
C ASP A 208 5.41 -4.08 -8.30
N TYR A 209 6.52 -4.42 -7.63
CA TYR A 209 7.55 -3.46 -7.23
C TYR A 209 8.29 -2.87 -8.44
N TYR A 210 8.71 -3.70 -9.41
CA TYR A 210 9.40 -3.21 -10.60
C TYR A 210 8.50 -2.36 -11.49
N LEU A 211 7.23 -2.74 -11.66
CA LEU A 211 6.25 -1.90 -12.35
C LEU A 211 6.02 -0.57 -11.60
N ALA A 212 5.92 -0.61 -10.27
CA ALA A 212 5.79 0.59 -9.46
C ALA A 212 7.00 1.52 -9.65
N LEU A 213 8.21 0.96 -9.67
CA LEU A 213 9.45 1.69 -9.90
C LEU A 213 9.50 2.29 -11.32
N GLU A 214 9.13 1.53 -12.34
CA GLU A 214 9.07 1.98 -13.74
C GLU A 214 8.08 3.14 -13.89
N HIS A 215 6.85 2.97 -13.41
CA HIS A 215 5.82 4.00 -13.50
C HIS A 215 6.18 5.22 -12.66
N SER A 216 6.81 5.03 -11.50
CA SER A 216 7.32 6.14 -10.71
C SER A 216 8.37 6.94 -11.46
N ARG A 217 9.35 6.29 -12.09
CA ARG A 217 10.39 6.97 -12.88
C ARG A 217 9.83 7.75 -14.07
N ARG A 218 8.69 7.32 -14.63
CA ARG A 218 8.00 8.00 -15.74
C ARG A 218 7.17 9.21 -15.30
N ALA A 219 6.82 9.30 -14.01
CA ALA A 219 5.88 10.29 -13.53
C ALA A 219 6.42 11.71 -13.53
N GLN A 220 5.60 12.63 -14.03
CA GLN A 220 5.80 14.07 -13.87
C GLN A 220 5.11 14.58 -12.61
N LEU A 221 4.01 13.92 -12.20
CA LEU A 221 3.27 14.23 -10.99
C LEU A 221 3.07 12.97 -10.15
N HIS A 222 3.48 13.08 -8.89
CA HIS A 222 3.13 12.12 -7.85
C HIS A 222 2.07 12.69 -6.92
N ILE A 223 1.06 11.88 -6.59
CA ILE A 223 0.04 12.24 -5.59
C ILE A 223 0.04 11.18 -4.50
N CYS A 224 0.38 11.54 -3.26
CA CYS A 224 0.29 10.63 -2.11
C CYS A 224 -1.01 10.87 -1.35
N LEU A 225 -1.83 9.83 -1.17
CA LEU A 225 -3.13 9.89 -0.49
C LEU A 225 -3.17 8.90 0.68
N GLY A 226 -3.42 9.41 1.90
CA GLY A 226 -3.69 8.56 3.06
C GLY A 226 -2.53 7.65 3.49
N THR A 227 -1.28 8.01 3.17
CA THR A 227 -0.07 7.28 3.58
C THR A 227 0.86 8.18 4.37
N SER A 228 1.49 7.63 5.41
CA SER A 228 2.53 8.33 6.19
C SER A 228 3.92 8.21 5.59
N LEU A 229 4.09 7.42 4.51
CA LEU A 229 5.37 7.16 3.84
C LEU A 229 6.49 6.75 4.81
N GLN A 230 6.20 5.78 5.69
CA GLN A 230 7.18 5.27 6.67
C GLN A 230 7.73 3.87 6.34
N ILE A 231 7.08 3.13 5.44
CA ILE A 231 7.46 1.76 5.09
C ILE A 231 8.31 1.79 3.82
N PHE A 232 9.58 1.42 3.93
CA PHE A 232 10.48 1.28 2.80
C PHE A 232 10.37 -0.13 2.20
N PRO A 233 10.58 -0.29 0.88
CA PRO A 233 10.93 0.73 -0.11
C PRO A 233 9.73 1.53 -0.66
N SER A 234 8.49 1.17 -0.32
CA SER A 234 7.25 1.82 -0.81
C SER A 234 7.25 3.34 -0.62
N ALA A 235 7.74 3.81 0.52
CA ALA A 235 7.84 5.24 0.87
C ALA A 235 8.76 6.06 -0.05
N ASN A 236 9.72 5.41 -0.70
CA ASN A 236 10.71 6.08 -1.56
C ASN A 236 10.24 6.21 -3.02
N LEU A 237 9.22 5.43 -3.43
CA LEU A 237 8.74 5.42 -4.82
C LEU A 237 8.25 6.78 -5.35
N PRO A 238 7.64 7.68 -4.55
CA PRO A 238 7.32 9.03 -5.03
C PRO A 238 8.53 9.95 -5.21
N ILE A 239 9.70 9.57 -4.69
CA ILE A 239 10.91 10.41 -4.62
C ILE A 239 11.99 9.91 -5.59
N VAL A 240 11.92 8.64 -6.03
CA VAL A 240 12.93 7.97 -6.87
C VAL A 240 13.00 8.46 -8.33
N THR A 241 12.44 9.64 -8.64
CA THR A 241 12.20 10.13 -10.00
C THR A 241 13.47 10.56 -10.74
N ALA A 242 13.44 10.36 -12.07
CA ALA A 242 14.45 10.85 -12.97
C ALA A 242 14.15 12.32 -13.35
N LYS A 243 14.85 13.28 -12.74
CA LYS A 243 14.85 14.74 -13.05
C LYS A 243 13.47 15.44 -13.04
N ALA A 244 13.30 16.42 -12.14
CA ALA A 244 12.27 17.47 -12.17
C ALA A 244 10.79 16.99 -12.21
N SER A 245 10.41 16.06 -11.32
CA SER A 245 9.00 15.74 -11.06
C SER A 245 8.40 16.64 -9.99
N ASN A 246 7.12 17.00 -10.12
CA ASN A 246 6.36 17.62 -9.05
C ASN A 246 5.83 16.53 -8.10
N LEU A 247 6.06 16.68 -6.79
CA LEU A 247 5.49 15.82 -5.76
C LEU A 247 4.39 16.58 -5.01
N PHE A 248 3.17 16.05 -5.05
CA PHE A 248 2.06 16.52 -4.23
C PHE A 248 1.73 15.43 -3.19
N ALA A 249 1.76 15.78 -1.91
CA ALA A 249 1.42 14.86 -0.83
C ALA A 249 0.26 15.44 -0.03
N TYR A 250 -0.87 14.72 -0.01
CA TYR A 250 -2.02 15.05 0.81
C TYR A 250 -2.32 13.94 1.80
N SER A 251 -2.07 14.25 3.06
CA SER A 251 -2.34 13.39 4.21
C SER A 251 -2.75 14.29 5.35
N ALA A 252 -3.78 13.91 6.12
CA ALA A 252 -4.13 14.55 7.39
C ALA A 252 -2.94 14.56 8.38
N LYS A 253 -1.89 13.77 8.10
CA LYS A 253 -0.60 13.76 8.81
C LYS A 253 0.48 14.16 7.80
N ARG A 254 0.67 15.46 7.58
CA ARG A 254 1.81 15.94 6.76
C ARG A 254 3.09 15.61 7.52
N ARG A 255 4.00 14.86 6.90
CA ARG A 255 5.41 14.83 7.33
C ARG A 255 6.12 15.96 6.58
N LYS A 256 6.92 16.78 7.28
CA LYS A 256 8.02 17.50 6.62
C LYS A 256 8.94 16.41 6.06
N LEU A 257 8.79 16.10 4.76
CA LEU A 257 9.84 15.41 4.03
C LEU A 257 11.10 16.27 4.24
N ASN A 258 12.23 15.63 4.59
CA ASN A 258 13.46 16.30 5.01
C ASN A 258 13.76 17.55 4.17
N ASN A 259 14.37 18.57 4.79
CA ASN A 259 14.63 19.93 4.28
C ASN A 259 15.24 20.07 2.86
N ASP A 260 15.53 18.97 2.17
CA ASP A 260 16.00 18.91 0.78
C ASP A 260 14.87 18.73 -0.25
N VAL A 261 13.66 18.36 0.15
CA VAL A 261 12.47 18.42 -0.72
C VAL A 261 11.75 19.74 -0.44
N LYS A 262 12.27 20.82 -1.03
CA LYS A 262 11.53 22.08 -1.11
C LYS A 262 10.22 21.81 -1.84
N PHE A 263 9.09 22.08 -1.20
CA PHE A 263 7.87 22.42 -1.91
C PHE A 263 8.19 23.72 -2.67
N ASN A 264 8.63 23.61 -3.92
CA ASN A 264 8.97 24.78 -4.73
C ASN A 264 7.67 25.56 -5.00
N GLU A 265 7.45 26.60 -4.20
CA GLU A 265 6.93 27.85 -4.70
C GLU A 265 7.93 28.36 -5.75
N SER A 266 7.45 28.56 -6.98
CA SER A 266 8.19 29.09 -8.15
C SER A 266 9.23 28.19 -8.83
N ASN A 267 9.03 28.05 -10.14
CA ASN A 267 9.98 27.81 -11.24
C ASN A 267 11.17 26.83 -11.06
N ALA A 268 11.17 25.79 -11.90
CA ALA A 268 12.30 25.10 -12.53
C ALA A 268 13.65 24.92 -11.78
N VAL A 269 14.18 23.69 -11.92
CA VAL A 269 15.60 23.25 -11.86
C VAL A 269 16.05 22.43 -10.63
N SER A 270 16.30 21.13 -10.93
CA SER A 270 17.35 20.19 -10.46
C SER A 270 18.21 20.50 -9.22
N SER A 271 18.36 19.51 -8.31
CA SER A 271 19.70 19.04 -7.84
C SER A 271 19.67 17.78 -6.96
N LYS A 272 20.59 16.84 -7.28
CA LYS A 272 21.42 15.92 -6.48
C LYS A 272 20.92 15.38 -5.12
N LEU A 273 20.92 14.04 -5.01
CA LEU A 273 20.91 13.29 -3.74
C LEU A 273 22.20 12.48 -3.62
N GLU A 274 23.04 12.82 -2.64
CA GLU A 274 24.10 11.94 -2.15
C GLU A 274 23.49 10.89 -1.23
N ALA A 275 23.77 9.63 -1.52
CA ALA A 275 23.27 8.49 -0.77
C ALA A 275 24.13 8.27 0.48
N HIS A 276 23.54 8.41 1.67
CA HIS A 276 24.07 7.78 2.88
C HIS A 276 23.31 6.47 3.13
N HIS A 277 23.89 5.38 2.63
CA HIS A 277 23.58 4.02 3.03
C HIS A 277 24.49 3.65 4.21
N PRO A 278 23.98 3.13 5.34
CA PRO A 278 24.76 2.24 6.17
C PRO A 278 24.44 0.79 5.80
N CYS A 279 25.45 -0.06 5.93
CA CYS A 279 25.41 -1.53 5.78
C CYS A 279 25.62 -2.08 4.36
N MET A 280 26.90 -2.16 3.95
CA MET A 280 27.46 -3.40 3.42
C MET A 280 28.82 -3.65 4.05
N ALA A 281 29.02 -4.87 4.54
CA ALA A 281 30.25 -5.37 5.11
C ALA A 281 31.31 -5.57 4.02
N GLU A 282 32.56 -5.19 4.30
CA GLU A 282 33.72 -5.72 3.58
C GLU A 282 34.58 -6.53 4.56
N HIS A 283 34.70 -7.82 4.24
CA HIS A 283 35.82 -8.65 4.65
C HIS A 283 37.08 -8.10 3.96
N SER A 284 38.06 -7.65 4.74
CA SER A 284 39.44 -7.54 4.28
C SER A 284 40.26 -8.69 4.86
N MET A 285 40.85 -9.46 3.95
CA MET A 285 41.86 -10.47 4.20
C MET A 285 43.09 -9.85 4.87
N ASP A 286 43.54 -10.43 5.97
CA ASP A 286 44.88 -10.20 6.50
C ASP A 286 45.88 -11.05 5.72
N SER A 287 46.77 -10.37 5.01
CA SER A 287 48.05 -10.91 4.54
C SER A 287 49.15 -9.95 4.98
N ASN A 288 49.85 -10.29 6.06
CA ASN A 288 51.32 -10.25 6.20
C ASN A 288 51.73 -10.30 7.68
N GLY A 289 52.17 -11.48 8.09
CA GLY A 289 52.96 -11.80 9.27
C GLY A 289 53.64 -13.13 9.03
#